data_AF-A0A139HWD4-F1
#
_entry.id   AF-A0A139HWD4-F1
#
_cell.length_a   1.000
_cell.length_b   1.000
_cell.length_c   1.000
_cell.angle_alpha   90.00
_cell.angle_beta   90.00
_cell.angle_gamma   90.00
#
_symmetry.space_group_name_H-M   'P 1'
#
loop_
_entity.id
_entity.type
_entity.pdbx_description
1 polymer ?
#
loop_
_entity_poly.entity_id
_entity_poly.type
_entity_poly.pdbx_seq_one_letter_code
_entity_poly.pdbx_strand_id
1 'polypeptide(L)'
;MSKTSGTDIASQRHIENIPPHQHNYSSNPLTHVLSHDDKLLDAFDGAFQPGLYKPPNPKIANPAPLGLAGFALTTFILSCINLGTRGLMEPNIVVGPAYAYGGLIQLLAGMWEIGQNNTFGGTALSSYGGFWISIGVILTPGGFGIQSAYYDNNNNNKNPGDFHLAFGIYLFGWMIFTIMLWILTLKATLAFNALLLSVWLTFMLLGISYVRAHGSAEGMPDVTYTRAGGGTGIFAAFLAWYLMFSGMADSSNSFFVVPVFHFPWSEKGREARQAKTVDDDIAKAPLPFSEIENKLLSFPTPLTKTSSPNDAALTDPISSLYLHPAFEALLHILNQDLASAHFLVRHMQSEPEIEGMWMHGILHRIEGDVDNARAWYADVCETDVFERVWGKSSEEEKREAEADKDVVRTGKLPDQRKAREFLDCVEALRNGDANAKQELERDARREVETLLEWCKQKFGTEKKLDASEAWMQPGGDSDVGQKKQSMLTGGDGFRKF
;
A
#
# COMPACT_ATOMS: atom_id res chain seq x y z
N MET A 1 -5.22 -0.06 82.36
CA MET A 1 -5.44 -1.18 83.31
C MET A 1 -5.50 -2.47 82.50
N SER A 2 -4.38 -3.22 82.44
CA SER A 2 -4.25 -4.61 82.94
C SER A 2 -5.19 -5.60 82.22
N LYS A 3 -4.75 -6.56 81.39
CA LYS A 3 -3.78 -7.62 81.71
C LYS A 3 -3.28 -8.35 80.45
N THR A 4 -2.08 -8.89 80.59
CA THR A 4 -1.27 -9.74 79.72
C THR A 4 -1.62 -11.24 79.81
N SER A 5 -1.43 -11.99 78.72
CA SER A 5 -0.73 -13.30 78.62
C SER A 5 -0.66 -13.69 77.13
N GLY A 6 0.51 -13.81 76.47
CA GLY A 6 1.38 -15.00 76.50
C GLY A 6 0.73 -16.15 75.71
N THR A 7 1.25 -16.74 74.64
CA THR A 7 2.65 -16.99 74.22
C THR A 7 2.66 -17.49 72.77
N ASP A 8 3.78 -17.24 72.08
CA ASP A 8 4.19 -17.74 70.77
C ASP A 8 4.12 -19.26 70.60
N ILE A 9 3.96 -19.73 69.35
CA ILE A 9 4.93 -20.60 68.65
C ILE A 9 4.64 -20.50 67.14
N ALA A 10 5.69 -20.12 66.40
CA ALA A 10 5.75 -20.07 64.95
C ALA A 10 5.92 -21.47 64.32
N SER A 11 5.28 -21.74 63.18
CA SER A 11 5.96 -22.20 61.97
C SER A 11 5.01 -22.21 60.76
N GLN A 12 5.54 -21.71 59.65
CA GLN A 12 4.86 -21.43 58.38
C GLN A 12 4.32 -22.69 57.68
N ARG A 13 3.16 -22.55 57.02
CA ARG A 13 2.90 -22.97 55.63
C ARG A 13 1.56 -22.37 55.16
N HIS A 14 1.58 -21.80 53.96
CA HIS A 14 0.53 -20.99 53.34
C HIS A 14 -0.90 -21.53 53.47
N ILE A 15 -1.81 -20.71 53.99
CA ILE A 15 -3.26 -20.82 53.81
C ILE A 15 -3.70 -19.55 53.06
N GLU A 16 -4.21 -19.74 51.85
CA GLU A 16 -4.94 -18.70 51.12
C GLU A 16 -6.22 -18.36 51.91
N ASN A 17 -6.34 -17.09 52.30
CA ASN A 17 -7.52 -16.54 52.95
C ASN A 17 -8.67 -16.43 51.95
N ILE A 18 -9.78 -17.07 52.28
CA ILE A 18 -11.11 -16.78 51.74
C ILE A 18 -11.65 -15.51 52.44
N PRO A 19 -12.16 -14.50 51.72
CA PRO A 19 -13.13 -13.54 52.23
C PRO A 19 -14.54 -13.75 51.58
N PRO A 20 -15.61 -13.19 52.15
CA PRO A 20 -16.77 -13.98 52.59
C PRO A 20 -17.95 -14.00 51.61
N HIS A 21 -18.83 -14.97 51.85
CA HIS A 21 -20.15 -15.10 51.25
C HIS A 21 -20.92 -13.77 51.16
N GLN A 22 -21.28 -13.39 49.93
CA GLN A 22 -22.51 -12.66 49.66
C GLN A 22 -23.51 -13.63 49.00
N HIS A 23 -24.71 -13.66 49.59
CA HIS A 23 -25.86 -14.45 49.18
C HIS A 23 -26.18 -14.31 47.69
N ASN A 24 -26.31 -15.44 46.98
CA ASN A 24 -27.13 -15.51 45.77
C ASN A 24 -28.30 -16.47 46.02
N TYR A 25 -29.47 -15.89 46.25
CA TYR A 25 -30.75 -16.58 46.12
C TYR A 25 -31.00 -16.87 44.63
N SER A 26 -31.02 -18.14 44.23
CA SER A 26 -32.02 -18.75 43.34
C SER A 26 -31.47 -20.01 42.67
N SER A 27 -31.96 -21.18 43.10
CA SER A 27 -31.79 -22.42 42.34
C SER A 27 -33.06 -23.25 42.50
N ASN A 28 -33.83 -23.35 41.40
CA ASN A 28 -35.08 -24.11 41.29
C ASN A 28 -34.76 -25.54 40.76
N PRO A 29 -35.41 -26.64 41.23
CA PRO A 29 -34.95 -28.02 41.02
C PRO A 29 -35.23 -28.62 39.62
N LEU A 30 -35.50 -27.80 38.59
CA LEU A 30 -35.75 -28.25 37.20
C LEU A 30 -34.60 -27.91 36.24
N THR A 31 -33.43 -27.54 36.75
CA THR A 31 -32.28 -27.18 35.92
C THR A 31 -31.52 -28.42 35.46
N HIS A 32 -31.88 -28.96 34.30
CA HIS A 32 -30.94 -29.71 33.48
C HIS A 32 -29.89 -28.74 32.94
N VAL A 33 -28.63 -28.94 33.35
CA VAL A 33 -27.48 -28.12 32.90
C VAL A 33 -27.17 -28.49 31.45
N LEU A 34 -27.46 -27.57 30.53
CA LEU A 34 -27.14 -27.68 29.11
C LEU A 34 -25.65 -27.36 28.89
N SER A 35 -24.94 -28.23 28.15
CA SER A 35 -23.53 -28.04 27.82
C SER A 35 -23.30 -26.87 26.84
N HIS A 36 -22.12 -26.24 26.94
CA HIS A 36 -21.77 -24.90 26.44
C HIS A 36 -21.85 -24.64 24.92
N ASP A 37 -22.28 -25.58 24.07
CA ASP A 37 -22.14 -25.48 22.60
C ASP A 37 -23.45 -25.61 21.77
N ASP A 38 -24.62 -25.82 22.38
CA ASP A 38 -25.90 -25.86 21.63
C ASP A 38 -26.93 -24.88 22.25
N LYS A 39 -26.93 -23.61 21.77
CA LYS A 39 -28.03 -22.67 22.07
C LYS A 39 -29.27 -23.06 21.26
N LEU A 40 -30.17 -23.83 21.87
CA LEU A 40 -31.53 -24.04 21.38
C LEU A 40 -32.39 -22.81 21.73
N LEU A 41 -33.25 -22.40 20.80
CA LEU A 41 -34.25 -21.34 20.97
C LEU A 41 -35.58 -21.97 21.39
N ASP A 42 -36.37 -21.31 22.23
CA ASP A 42 -37.66 -21.83 22.69
C ASP A 42 -38.72 -21.93 21.58
N ALA A 43 -39.79 -22.68 21.85
CA ALA A 43 -40.98 -22.69 21.01
C ALA A 43 -41.51 -21.26 20.81
N PHE A 44 -41.72 -20.87 19.56
CA PHE A 44 -42.14 -19.52 19.21
C PHE A 44 -43.21 -19.56 18.12
N ASP A 45 -44.44 -19.18 18.50
CA ASP A 45 -45.61 -19.20 17.60
C ASP A 45 -45.42 -18.30 16.37
N GLY A 46 -44.60 -17.24 16.47
CA GLY A 46 -44.29 -16.35 15.35
C GLY A 46 -43.30 -16.92 14.32
N ALA A 47 -42.61 -18.02 14.63
CA ALA A 47 -41.78 -18.77 13.67
C ALA A 47 -42.50 -20.02 13.13
N PHE A 48 -43.66 -20.38 13.70
CA PHE A 48 -44.34 -21.67 13.51
C PHE A 48 -43.53 -22.89 13.99
N GLN A 49 -42.67 -22.70 15.00
CA GLN A 49 -41.92 -23.80 15.64
C GLN A 49 -42.52 -24.11 17.03
N PRO A 50 -43.12 -25.31 17.23
CA PRO A 50 -43.85 -25.64 18.47
C PRO A 50 -42.96 -26.14 19.63
N GLY A 51 -41.62 -26.10 19.49
CA GLY A 51 -40.67 -26.65 20.46
C GLY A 51 -39.30 -25.98 20.40
N LEU A 52 -38.40 -26.40 21.29
CA LEU A 52 -36.99 -25.97 21.27
C LEU A 52 -36.36 -26.26 19.90
N TYR A 53 -35.84 -25.26 19.20
CA TYR A 53 -35.28 -25.41 17.85
C TYR A 53 -33.88 -24.79 17.73
N LYS A 54 -33.05 -25.38 16.87
CA LYS A 54 -31.68 -24.90 16.60
C LYS A 54 -31.75 -23.68 15.66
N PRO A 55 -30.96 -22.61 15.87
CA PRO A 55 -30.99 -21.43 15.01
C PRO A 55 -30.67 -21.83 13.56
N PRO A 56 -31.51 -21.45 12.56
CA PRO A 56 -31.23 -21.79 11.18
C PRO A 56 -29.98 -21.02 10.71
N ASN A 57 -28.98 -21.75 10.22
CA ASN A 57 -27.85 -21.17 9.48
C ASN A 57 -27.87 -21.60 7.99
N PRO A 58 -28.92 -21.29 7.21
CA PRO A 58 -28.84 -21.41 5.77
C PRO A 58 -28.17 -20.15 5.22
N LYS A 59 -27.08 -20.33 4.46
CA LYS A 59 -26.63 -19.30 3.53
C LYS A 59 -27.78 -19.05 2.55
N ILE A 60 -28.51 -17.95 2.74
CA ILE A 60 -29.56 -17.51 1.83
C ILE A 60 -28.90 -17.30 0.45
N ALA A 61 -29.59 -17.69 -0.62
CA ALA A 61 -29.09 -17.49 -1.97
C ALA A 61 -29.00 -15.99 -2.28
N ASN A 62 -28.01 -15.59 -3.08
CA ASN A 62 -27.86 -14.19 -3.49
C ASN A 62 -29.02 -13.75 -4.41
N PRO A 63 -29.91 -12.85 -3.98
CA PRO A 63 -31.05 -12.40 -4.77
C PRO A 63 -30.70 -11.22 -5.70
N ALA A 64 -29.52 -10.60 -5.58
CA ALA A 64 -29.11 -9.48 -6.44
C ALA A 64 -29.25 -9.75 -7.94
N PRO A 65 -28.82 -10.91 -8.49
CA PRO A 65 -28.98 -11.19 -9.91
C PRO A 65 -30.44 -11.16 -10.35
N LEU A 66 -31.37 -11.68 -9.54
CA LEU A 66 -32.80 -11.65 -9.85
C LEU A 66 -33.34 -10.22 -9.92
N GLY A 67 -32.96 -9.38 -8.96
CA GLY A 67 -33.35 -7.97 -8.97
C GLY A 67 -32.77 -7.18 -10.15
N LEU A 68 -31.49 -7.43 -10.48
CA LEU A 68 -30.82 -6.82 -11.63
C LEU A 68 -31.42 -7.29 -12.96
N ALA A 69 -31.89 -8.53 -13.05
CA ALA A 69 -32.58 -9.05 -14.24
C ALA A 69 -33.92 -8.32 -14.47
N GLY A 70 -34.70 -8.15 -13.40
CA GLY A 70 -35.96 -7.40 -13.41
C GLY A 70 -35.78 -5.94 -13.84
N PHE A 71 -34.77 -5.29 -13.25
CA PHE A 71 -34.37 -3.95 -13.62
C PHE A 71 -33.96 -3.86 -15.09
N ALA A 72 -33.06 -4.73 -15.54
CA ALA A 72 -32.47 -4.69 -16.87
C ALA A 72 -33.52 -4.84 -17.98
N LEU A 73 -34.38 -5.86 -17.88
CA LEU A 73 -35.41 -6.10 -18.92
C LEU A 73 -36.38 -4.93 -19.03
N THR A 74 -36.88 -4.44 -17.89
CA THR A 74 -37.87 -3.36 -17.86
C THR A 74 -37.27 -2.04 -18.35
N THR A 75 -36.04 -1.74 -17.93
CA THR A 75 -35.28 -0.59 -18.41
C THR A 75 -35.02 -0.68 -19.91
N PHE A 76 -34.57 -1.82 -20.41
CA PHE A 76 -34.28 -2.02 -21.83
C PHE A 76 -35.50 -1.72 -22.70
N ILE A 77 -36.67 -2.27 -22.36
CA ILE A 77 -37.90 -2.07 -23.12
C ILE A 77 -38.29 -0.58 -23.14
N LEU A 78 -38.34 0.07 -21.97
CA LEU A 78 -38.69 1.50 -21.89
C LEU A 78 -37.67 2.37 -22.63
N SER A 79 -36.39 2.05 -22.52
CA SER A 79 -35.32 2.79 -23.17
C SER A 79 -35.31 2.65 -24.69
N CYS A 80 -35.69 1.48 -25.24
CA CYS A 80 -35.91 1.32 -26.68
C CYS A 80 -37.05 2.21 -27.20
N ILE A 81 -38.11 2.38 -26.41
CA ILE A 81 -39.25 3.25 -26.74
C ILE A 81 -38.83 4.73 -26.64
N ASN A 82 -38.11 5.12 -25.59
CA ASN A 82 -37.56 6.47 -25.43
C ASN A 82 -36.59 6.84 -26.56
N LEU A 83 -35.84 5.86 -27.09
CA LEU A 83 -34.97 6.06 -28.25
C LEU A 83 -35.75 6.27 -29.57
N GLY A 84 -37.04 5.94 -29.60
CA GLY A 84 -37.88 5.97 -30.80
C GLY A 84 -37.54 4.82 -31.77
N THR A 85 -37.11 3.67 -31.24
CA THR A 85 -36.61 2.54 -32.04
C THR A 85 -37.68 2.10 -33.04
N ARG A 86 -37.36 2.19 -34.34
CA ARG A 86 -38.28 1.89 -35.45
C ARG A 86 -39.62 2.66 -35.41
N GLY A 87 -39.64 3.84 -34.81
CA GLY A 87 -40.84 4.68 -34.70
C GLY A 87 -41.78 4.30 -33.54
N LEU A 88 -41.35 3.40 -32.64
CA LEU A 88 -42.11 3.10 -31.42
C LEU A 88 -42.07 4.30 -30.47
N MET A 89 -43.25 4.83 -30.14
CA MET A 89 -43.40 5.99 -29.24
C MET A 89 -44.26 5.68 -28.01
N GLU A 90 -45.13 4.66 -28.10
CA GLU A 90 -46.10 4.36 -27.05
C GLU A 90 -45.50 3.43 -25.96
N PRO A 91 -45.45 3.85 -24.69
CA PRO A 91 -44.79 3.09 -23.62
C PRO A 91 -45.64 1.97 -23.02
N ASN A 92 -46.89 1.74 -23.46
CA ASN A 92 -47.87 0.92 -22.74
C ASN A 92 -47.45 -0.53 -22.52
N ILE A 93 -46.62 -1.08 -23.41
CA ILE A 93 -46.06 -2.44 -23.25
C ILE A 93 -45.18 -2.57 -21.99
N VAL A 94 -44.63 -1.46 -21.48
CA VAL A 94 -43.81 -1.42 -20.25
C VAL A 94 -44.63 -1.70 -19.00
N VAL A 95 -45.95 -1.48 -19.01
CA VAL A 95 -46.82 -1.70 -17.83
C VAL A 95 -46.72 -3.13 -17.29
N GLY A 96 -46.69 -4.12 -18.19
CA GLY A 96 -46.54 -5.54 -17.83
C GLY A 96 -45.27 -5.83 -17.02
N PRO A 97 -44.07 -5.65 -17.59
CA PRO A 97 -42.81 -5.87 -16.87
C PRO A 97 -42.62 -4.90 -15.71
N ALA A 98 -43.17 -3.69 -15.76
CA ALA A 98 -43.12 -2.72 -14.66
C ALA A 98 -43.88 -3.22 -13.41
N TYR A 99 -44.99 -3.94 -13.56
CA TYR A 99 -45.64 -4.58 -12.41
C TYR A 99 -44.99 -5.91 -12.04
N ALA A 100 -44.76 -6.78 -13.01
CA ALA A 100 -44.40 -8.17 -12.73
C ALA A 100 -42.91 -8.33 -12.36
N TYR A 101 -42.01 -7.72 -13.14
CA TYR A 101 -40.59 -8.08 -13.10
C TYR A 101 -39.71 -6.97 -12.53
N GLY A 102 -39.60 -5.83 -13.22
CA GLY A 102 -38.94 -4.64 -12.68
C GLY A 102 -39.62 -4.10 -11.42
N GLY A 103 -40.90 -4.40 -11.22
CA GLY A 103 -41.63 -4.03 -10.02
C GLY A 103 -41.58 -5.08 -8.91
N LEU A 104 -42.52 -6.03 -8.96
CA LEU A 104 -42.75 -7.00 -7.89
C LEU A 104 -41.53 -7.90 -7.64
N ILE A 105 -41.00 -8.56 -8.68
CA ILE A 105 -39.86 -9.48 -8.50
C ILE A 105 -38.62 -8.73 -8.02
N GLN A 106 -38.35 -7.54 -8.55
CA GLN A 106 -37.23 -6.71 -8.08
C GLN A 106 -37.41 -6.27 -6.62
N LEU A 107 -38.62 -5.90 -6.21
CA LEU A 107 -38.95 -5.59 -4.82
C LEU A 107 -38.73 -6.80 -3.91
N LEU A 108 -39.20 -7.98 -4.31
CA LEU A 108 -38.99 -9.21 -3.55
C LEU A 108 -37.50 -9.55 -3.42
N ALA A 109 -36.71 -9.38 -4.49
CA ALA A 109 -35.26 -9.55 -4.43
C ALA A 109 -34.61 -8.59 -3.42
N GLY A 110 -35.07 -7.33 -3.38
CA GLY A 110 -34.63 -6.37 -2.36
C GLY A 110 -35.01 -6.75 -0.93
N MET A 111 -36.20 -7.30 -0.69
CA MET A 111 -36.58 -7.81 0.63
C MET A 111 -35.65 -8.95 1.09
N TRP A 112 -35.26 -9.84 0.17
CA TRP A 112 -34.31 -10.91 0.46
C TRP A 112 -32.88 -10.41 0.69
N GLU A 113 -32.45 -9.31 0.04
CA GLU A 113 -31.17 -8.65 0.36
C GLU A 113 -31.14 -8.12 1.81
N ILE A 114 -32.25 -7.58 2.30
CA ILE A 114 -32.36 -7.17 3.71
C ILE A 114 -32.22 -8.40 4.61
N GLY A 115 -32.85 -9.53 4.24
CA GLY A 115 -32.68 -10.81 4.94
C GLY A 115 -31.23 -11.33 4.97
N GLN A 116 -30.40 -10.94 4.00
CA GLN A 116 -28.95 -11.22 3.97
C GLN A 116 -28.09 -10.17 4.68
N ASN A 117 -28.69 -9.19 5.35
CA ASN A 117 -28.00 -8.03 5.93
C ASN A 117 -27.29 -7.13 4.91
N ASN A 118 -27.73 -7.14 3.64
CA ASN A 118 -27.23 -6.24 2.61
C ASN A 118 -28.10 -4.99 2.50
N THR A 119 -27.83 -3.99 3.35
CA THR A 119 -28.58 -2.72 3.39
C THR A 119 -28.58 -1.99 2.04
N PHE A 120 -27.45 -1.99 1.34
CA PHE A 120 -27.34 -1.33 0.04
C PHE A 120 -28.26 -2.01 -0.98
N GLY A 121 -28.08 -3.32 -1.18
CA GLY A 121 -28.87 -4.10 -2.15
C GLY A 121 -30.36 -4.06 -1.84
N GLY A 122 -30.71 -4.19 -0.56
CA GLY A 122 -32.08 -4.12 -0.09
C GLY A 122 -32.74 -2.78 -0.37
N THR A 123 -32.05 -1.68 -0.06
CA THR A 123 -32.54 -0.33 -0.35
C THR A 123 -32.68 -0.11 -1.85
N ALA A 124 -31.61 -0.37 -2.62
CA ALA A 124 -31.59 -0.10 -4.05
C ALA A 124 -32.64 -0.91 -4.82
N LEU A 125 -32.68 -2.23 -4.66
CA LEU A 125 -33.59 -3.10 -5.40
C LEU A 125 -35.05 -2.86 -5.01
N SER A 126 -35.34 -2.66 -3.72
CA SER A 126 -36.71 -2.39 -3.27
C SER A 126 -37.22 -1.05 -3.77
N SER A 127 -36.39 0.00 -3.69
CA SER A 127 -36.76 1.32 -4.18
C SER A 127 -36.97 1.34 -5.70
N TYR A 128 -36.09 0.70 -6.48
CA TYR A 128 -36.30 0.59 -7.93
C TYR A 128 -37.49 -0.32 -8.29
N GLY A 129 -37.78 -1.35 -7.49
CA GLY A 129 -39.04 -2.09 -7.57
C GLY A 129 -40.27 -1.19 -7.38
N GLY A 130 -40.24 -0.35 -6.34
CA GLY A 130 -41.27 0.66 -6.11
C GLY A 130 -41.38 1.69 -7.24
N PHE A 131 -40.24 2.13 -7.81
CA PHE A 131 -40.21 2.98 -9.00
C PHE A 131 -40.99 2.33 -10.14
N TRP A 132 -40.67 1.10 -10.52
CA TRP A 132 -41.34 0.42 -11.62
C TRP A 132 -42.83 0.18 -11.36
N ILE A 133 -43.21 -0.23 -10.14
CA ILE A 133 -44.63 -0.34 -9.77
C ILE A 133 -45.33 1.01 -9.93
N SER A 134 -44.71 2.10 -9.49
CA SER A 134 -45.29 3.44 -9.64
C SER A 134 -45.39 3.89 -11.11
N ILE A 135 -44.44 3.54 -11.96
CA ILE A 135 -44.54 3.73 -13.43
C ILE A 135 -45.71 2.93 -13.99
N GLY A 136 -45.87 1.68 -13.60
CA GLY A 136 -47.03 0.85 -13.98
C GLY A 136 -48.35 1.52 -13.58
N VAL A 137 -48.44 2.04 -12.36
CA VAL A 137 -49.62 2.77 -11.85
C VAL A 137 -49.90 4.04 -12.67
N ILE A 138 -48.88 4.81 -13.00
CA ILE A 138 -49.01 6.04 -13.81
C ILE A 138 -49.49 5.73 -15.23
N LEU A 139 -48.96 4.69 -15.86
CA LEU A 139 -49.18 4.39 -17.28
C LEU A 139 -50.36 3.44 -17.55
N THR A 140 -50.97 2.83 -16.53
CA THR A 140 -52.10 1.90 -16.73
C THR A 140 -53.32 2.62 -17.31
N PRO A 141 -53.71 2.33 -18.58
CA PRO A 141 -54.86 3.00 -19.20
C PRO A 141 -56.16 2.62 -18.51
N GLY A 142 -57.04 3.60 -18.25
CA GLY A 142 -58.35 3.37 -17.61
C GLY A 142 -58.29 2.94 -16.15
N GLY A 143 -57.09 2.90 -15.53
CA GLY A 143 -56.89 2.55 -14.12
C GLY A 143 -57.04 3.74 -13.19
N PHE A 144 -55.95 4.11 -12.51
CA PHE A 144 -55.93 5.15 -11.47
C PHE A 144 -56.18 6.59 -11.97
N GLY A 145 -56.34 6.79 -13.28
CA GLY A 145 -56.72 8.08 -13.86
C GLY A 145 -55.71 9.22 -13.66
N ILE A 146 -54.45 8.90 -13.31
CA ILE A 146 -53.41 9.90 -12.99
C ILE A 146 -53.17 10.82 -14.19
N GLN A 147 -52.88 10.24 -15.36
CA GLN A 147 -52.61 11.01 -16.57
C GLN A 147 -53.87 11.76 -17.05
N SER A 148 -55.05 11.14 -17.01
CA SER A 148 -56.31 11.78 -17.43
C SER A 148 -56.74 12.96 -16.54
N ALA A 149 -56.37 12.97 -15.25
CA ALA A 149 -56.69 14.10 -14.36
C ALA A 149 -56.02 15.42 -14.80
N TYR A 150 -54.87 15.33 -15.48
CA TYR A 150 -54.20 16.49 -16.09
C TYR A 150 -54.84 16.90 -17.41
N TYR A 151 -55.43 15.96 -18.16
CA TYR A 151 -56.06 16.20 -19.47
C TYR A 151 -57.57 16.47 -19.44
N ASP A 152 -58.22 16.43 -18.26
CA ASP A 152 -59.64 16.76 -18.15
C ASP A 152 -59.89 18.26 -18.46
N ASN A 153 -60.58 18.49 -19.59
CA ASN A 153 -60.84 19.76 -20.27
C ASN A 153 -61.96 20.60 -19.64
N ASN A 154 -62.50 20.21 -18.49
CA ASN A 154 -63.54 20.98 -17.80
C ASN A 154 -63.06 22.33 -17.22
N ASN A 155 -61.78 22.70 -17.40
CA ASN A 155 -61.21 23.93 -16.89
C ASN A 155 -60.25 24.56 -17.93
N ASN A 156 -60.61 25.72 -18.50
CA ASN A 156 -59.93 26.39 -19.62
C ASN A 156 -58.51 26.95 -19.32
N ASN A 157 -57.89 26.54 -18.20
CA ASN A 157 -56.66 27.16 -17.67
C ASN A 157 -55.52 26.16 -17.41
N LYS A 158 -55.60 24.93 -17.94
CA LYS A 158 -54.54 23.92 -17.80
C LYS A 158 -53.58 23.95 -18.99
N ASN A 159 -52.28 23.87 -18.72
CA ASN A 159 -51.26 23.79 -19.76
C ASN A 159 -51.15 22.33 -20.24
N PRO A 160 -51.12 22.05 -21.57
CA PRO A 160 -50.96 20.68 -22.09
C PRO A 160 -49.71 19.96 -21.55
N GLY A 161 -48.68 20.71 -21.13
CA GLY A 161 -47.46 20.17 -20.53
C GLY A 161 -47.50 19.92 -19.01
N ASP A 162 -48.61 20.17 -18.31
CA ASP A 162 -48.66 20.07 -16.83
C ASP A 162 -48.36 18.66 -16.30
N PHE A 163 -48.88 17.62 -16.96
CA PHE A 163 -48.55 16.23 -16.63
C PHE A 163 -47.05 15.96 -16.79
N HIS A 164 -46.48 16.39 -17.92
CA HIS A 164 -45.08 16.17 -18.22
C HIS A 164 -44.16 16.95 -17.27
N LEU A 165 -44.54 18.15 -16.84
CA LEU A 165 -43.83 18.87 -15.78
C LEU A 165 -43.80 18.07 -14.48
N ALA A 166 -44.96 17.60 -14.02
CA ALA A 166 -45.08 16.81 -12.80
C ALA A 166 -44.26 15.50 -12.90
N PHE A 167 -44.33 14.83 -14.05
CA PHE A 167 -43.56 13.61 -14.32
C PHE A 167 -42.05 13.88 -14.34
N GLY A 168 -41.60 15.00 -14.92
CA GLY A 168 -40.21 15.42 -14.91
C GLY A 168 -39.68 15.69 -13.51
N ILE A 169 -40.47 16.36 -12.66
CA ILE A 169 -40.14 16.58 -11.23
C ILE A 169 -40.04 15.23 -10.50
N TYR A 170 -40.98 14.32 -10.75
CA TYR A 170 -40.93 12.96 -10.21
C TYR A 170 -39.62 12.23 -10.60
N LEU A 171 -39.18 12.32 -11.87
CA LEU A 171 -37.91 11.74 -12.31
C LEU A 171 -36.69 12.41 -11.66
N PHE A 172 -36.73 13.72 -11.39
CA PHE A 172 -35.67 14.38 -10.63
C PHE A 172 -35.59 13.92 -9.17
N GLY A 173 -36.72 13.55 -8.54
CA GLY A 173 -36.71 12.87 -7.25
C GLY A 173 -35.91 11.55 -7.29
N TRP A 174 -36.13 10.73 -8.32
CA TRP A 174 -35.38 9.50 -8.55
C TRP A 174 -33.91 9.74 -8.93
N MET A 175 -33.62 10.84 -9.62
CA MET A 175 -32.25 11.30 -9.88
C MET A 175 -31.50 11.58 -8.57
N ILE A 176 -32.13 12.30 -7.62
CA ILE A 176 -31.54 12.61 -6.31
C ILE A 176 -31.30 11.33 -5.50
N PHE A 177 -32.27 10.41 -5.51
CA PHE A 177 -32.09 9.10 -4.89
C PHE A 177 -30.90 8.33 -5.50
N THR A 178 -30.81 8.31 -6.83
CA THR A 178 -29.78 7.56 -7.54
C THR A 178 -28.38 8.14 -7.36
N ILE A 179 -28.20 9.48 -7.28
CA ILE A 179 -26.87 10.06 -7.05
C ILE A 179 -26.34 9.69 -5.66
N MET A 180 -27.21 9.64 -4.64
CA MET A 180 -26.84 9.19 -3.30
C MET A 180 -26.33 7.75 -3.33
N LEU A 181 -27.04 6.84 -4.02
CA LEU A 181 -26.59 5.46 -4.20
C LEU A 181 -25.30 5.35 -5.01
N TRP A 182 -25.15 6.15 -6.08
CA TRP A 182 -23.97 6.12 -6.93
C TRP A 182 -22.69 6.47 -6.16
N ILE A 183 -22.71 7.51 -5.31
CA ILE A 183 -21.56 7.88 -4.48
C ILE A 183 -21.11 6.71 -3.58
N LEU A 184 -22.06 5.92 -3.08
CA LEU A 184 -21.77 4.73 -2.26
C LEU A 184 -21.16 3.57 -3.04
N THR A 185 -21.12 3.63 -4.39
CA THR A 185 -20.49 2.60 -5.24
C THR A 185 -19.05 2.90 -5.65
N LEU A 186 -18.46 4.02 -5.21
CA LEU A 186 -17.09 4.41 -5.57
C LEU A 186 -16.00 3.43 -5.08
N LYS A 187 -16.32 2.55 -4.12
CA LYS A 187 -15.44 1.46 -3.66
C LYS A 187 -15.79 0.09 -4.26
N ALA A 188 -16.86 0.00 -5.07
CA ALA A 188 -17.36 -1.24 -5.63
C ALA A 188 -16.66 -1.59 -6.96
N THR A 189 -17.29 -2.46 -7.76
CA THR A 189 -16.80 -2.82 -9.10
C THR A 189 -17.05 -1.69 -10.10
N LEU A 190 -16.23 -1.61 -11.14
CA LEU A 190 -16.37 -0.60 -12.19
C LEU A 190 -17.73 -0.71 -12.89
N ALA A 191 -18.18 -1.93 -13.18
CA ALA A 191 -19.46 -2.17 -13.83
C ALA A 191 -20.66 -1.73 -12.96
N PHE A 192 -20.59 -1.93 -11.64
CA PHE A 192 -21.66 -1.50 -10.74
C PHE A 192 -21.73 0.01 -10.57
N ASN A 193 -20.56 0.65 -10.49
CA ASN A 193 -20.48 2.11 -10.49
C ASN A 193 -21.00 2.71 -11.81
N ALA A 194 -20.60 2.15 -12.95
CA ALA A 194 -21.05 2.56 -14.27
C ALA A 194 -22.57 2.36 -14.45
N LEU A 195 -23.14 1.29 -13.89
CA LEU A 195 -24.58 1.05 -13.91
C LEU A 195 -25.33 2.23 -13.27
N LEU A 196 -25.04 2.53 -12.01
CA LEU A 196 -25.77 3.60 -11.30
C LEU A 196 -25.48 4.99 -11.88
N LEU A 197 -24.29 5.23 -12.42
CA LEU A 197 -24.01 6.47 -13.15
C LEU A 197 -24.90 6.61 -14.39
N SER A 198 -25.08 5.52 -15.14
CA SER A 198 -25.90 5.49 -16.35
C SER A 198 -27.38 5.67 -16.02
N VAL A 199 -27.85 5.09 -14.91
CA VAL A 199 -29.22 5.30 -14.41
C VAL A 199 -29.42 6.75 -13.96
N TRP A 200 -28.44 7.34 -13.26
CA TRP A 200 -28.48 8.74 -12.85
C TRP A 200 -28.59 9.67 -14.07
N LEU A 201 -27.74 9.45 -15.08
CA LEU A 201 -27.78 10.20 -16.35
C LEU A 201 -29.13 10.01 -17.06
N THR A 202 -29.69 8.81 -17.03
CA THR A 202 -31.01 8.52 -17.62
C THR A 202 -32.11 9.34 -16.96
N PHE A 203 -32.19 9.35 -15.62
CA PHE A 203 -33.16 10.16 -14.91
C PHE A 203 -32.97 11.65 -15.13
N MET A 204 -31.72 12.13 -15.15
CA MET A 204 -31.41 13.53 -15.43
C MET A 204 -31.89 13.94 -16.83
N LEU A 205 -31.53 13.18 -17.87
CA LEU A 205 -31.87 13.49 -19.26
C LEU A 205 -33.38 13.40 -19.51
N LEU A 206 -34.05 12.36 -19.01
CA LEU A 206 -35.49 12.24 -19.10
C LEU A 206 -36.19 13.35 -18.29
N GLY A 207 -35.75 13.64 -17.07
CA GLY A 207 -36.29 14.76 -16.26
C GLY A 207 -36.23 16.10 -17.00
N ILE A 208 -35.09 16.42 -17.63
CA ILE A 208 -34.93 17.61 -18.48
C ILE A 208 -35.92 17.58 -19.66
N SER A 209 -36.03 16.44 -20.35
CA SER A 209 -36.95 16.26 -21.48
C SER A 209 -38.40 16.59 -21.09
N TYR A 210 -38.87 16.04 -19.98
CA TYR A 210 -40.25 16.17 -19.52
C TYR A 210 -40.56 17.56 -18.91
N VAL A 211 -39.64 18.18 -18.18
CA VAL A 211 -39.86 19.56 -17.66
C VAL A 211 -39.91 20.59 -18.78
N ARG A 212 -39.14 20.40 -19.86
CA ARG A 212 -39.17 21.29 -21.03
C ARG A 212 -40.50 21.29 -21.76
N ALA A 213 -41.31 20.25 -21.59
CA ALA A 213 -42.64 20.14 -22.19
C ALA A 213 -43.57 21.30 -21.80
N HIS A 214 -43.47 21.77 -20.55
CA HIS A 214 -44.31 22.87 -20.03
C HIS A 214 -44.11 24.20 -20.78
N GLY A 215 -42.91 24.43 -21.31
CA GLY A 215 -42.58 25.62 -22.10
C GLY A 215 -42.79 25.44 -23.61
N SER A 216 -43.25 24.28 -24.06
CA SER A 216 -43.45 23.96 -25.47
C SER A 216 -44.90 24.22 -25.90
N ALA A 217 -45.11 24.68 -27.13
CA ALA A 217 -46.45 24.97 -27.65
C ALA A 217 -47.35 23.72 -27.71
N GLU A 218 -46.76 22.55 -27.94
CA GLU A 218 -47.45 21.26 -28.04
C GLU A 218 -47.61 20.56 -26.68
N GLY A 219 -46.97 21.08 -25.62
CA GLY A 219 -46.92 20.41 -24.32
C GLY A 219 -46.15 19.10 -24.32
N MET A 220 -45.30 18.83 -25.31
CA MET A 220 -44.64 17.53 -25.51
C MET A 220 -43.19 17.51 -24.99
N PRO A 221 -42.70 16.36 -24.48
CA PRO A 221 -41.30 16.22 -24.07
C PRO A 221 -40.30 16.49 -25.19
N ASP A 222 -39.15 17.06 -24.84
CA ASP A 222 -38.08 17.34 -25.80
C ASP A 222 -37.44 16.04 -26.29
N VAL A 223 -37.68 15.71 -27.56
CA VAL A 223 -37.28 14.46 -28.23
C VAL A 223 -35.78 14.21 -28.14
N THR A 224 -34.95 15.25 -28.18
CA THR A 224 -33.49 15.10 -28.14
C THR A 224 -33.05 14.50 -26.81
N TYR A 225 -33.57 15.06 -25.72
CA TYR A 225 -33.29 14.59 -24.37
C TYR A 225 -33.98 13.24 -24.07
N THR A 226 -35.18 13.00 -24.63
CA THR A 226 -35.83 11.68 -24.53
C THR A 226 -34.96 10.59 -25.12
N ARG A 227 -34.44 10.82 -26.33
CA ARG A 227 -33.56 9.86 -27.03
C ARG A 227 -32.23 9.68 -26.32
N ALA A 228 -31.63 10.77 -25.82
CA ALA A 228 -30.39 10.69 -25.05
C ALA A 228 -30.58 9.85 -23.77
N GLY A 229 -31.67 10.09 -23.03
CA GLY A 229 -32.04 9.29 -21.87
C GLY A 229 -32.35 7.82 -22.21
N GLY A 230 -32.98 7.57 -23.36
CA GLY A 230 -33.14 6.22 -23.90
C GLY A 230 -31.79 5.53 -24.16
N GLY A 231 -30.83 6.23 -24.77
CA GLY A 231 -29.49 5.72 -25.01
C GLY A 231 -28.73 5.37 -23.73
N THR A 232 -28.73 6.25 -22.72
CA THR A 232 -28.08 5.97 -21.42
C THR A 232 -28.79 4.83 -20.67
N GLY A 233 -30.11 4.71 -20.82
CA GLY A 233 -30.88 3.62 -20.21
C GLY A 233 -30.64 2.26 -20.86
N ILE A 234 -30.44 2.19 -22.18
CA ILE A 234 -29.98 0.96 -22.86
C ILE A 234 -28.63 0.53 -22.30
N PHE A 235 -27.69 1.46 -22.18
CA PHE A 235 -26.37 1.17 -21.63
C PHE A 235 -26.46 0.67 -20.17
N ALA A 236 -27.31 1.28 -19.35
CA ALA A 236 -27.61 0.81 -18.00
C ALA A 236 -28.18 -0.62 -18.00
N ALA A 237 -29.12 -0.93 -18.89
CA ALA A 237 -29.72 -2.27 -18.95
C ALA A 237 -28.68 -3.37 -19.27
N PHE A 238 -27.78 -3.12 -20.23
CA PHE A 238 -26.71 -4.06 -20.53
C PHE A 238 -25.71 -4.23 -19.38
N LEU A 239 -25.37 -3.15 -18.65
CA LEU A 239 -24.55 -3.25 -17.44
C LEU A 239 -25.25 -4.05 -16.33
N ALA A 240 -26.56 -3.90 -16.16
CA ALA A 240 -27.32 -4.67 -15.20
C ALA A 240 -27.38 -6.17 -15.57
N TRP A 241 -27.58 -6.52 -16.83
CA TRP A 241 -27.47 -7.91 -17.30
C TRP A 241 -26.05 -8.47 -17.17
N TYR A 242 -25.03 -7.66 -17.42
CA TYR A 242 -23.64 -8.04 -17.16
C TYR A 242 -23.42 -8.39 -15.69
N LEU A 243 -23.88 -7.55 -14.78
CA LEU A 243 -23.76 -7.77 -13.34
C LEU A 243 -24.55 -8.99 -12.89
N MET A 244 -25.77 -9.16 -13.39
CA MET A 244 -26.58 -10.38 -13.20
C MET A 244 -25.82 -11.62 -13.64
N PHE A 245 -25.29 -11.64 -14.87
CA PHE A 245 -24.54 -12.77 -15.40
C PHE A 245 -23.29 -13.05 -14.57
N SER A 246 -22.50 -12.02 -14.25
CA SER A 246 -21.31 -12.16 -13.39
C SER A 246 -21.63 -12.67 -11.98
N GLY A 247 -22.82 -12.36 -11.45
CA GLY A 247 -23.27 -12.79 -10.14
C GLY A 247 -23.86 -14.20 -10.10
N MET A 248 -24.19 -14.79 -11.26
CA MET A 248 -24.69 -16.17 -11.38
C MET A 248 -23.65 -17.14 -11.93
N ALA A 249 -22.74 -16.66 -12.79
CA ALA A 249 -21.75 -17.50 -13.46
C ALA A 249 -20.67 -17.98 -12.48
N ASP A 250 -20.55 -19.29 -12.34
CA ASP A 250 -19.51 -19.96 -11.57
C ASP A 250 -18.92 -21.14 -12.36
N SER A 251 -17.95 -21.86 -11.76
CA SER A 251 -17.29 -23.00 -12.40
C SER A 251 -18.20 -24.22 -12.58
N SER A 252 -19.37 -24.25 -11.95
CA SER A 252 -20.34 -25.35 -12.08
C SER A 252 -21.30 -25.15 -13.25
N ASN A 253 -21.58 -23.89 -13.63
CA ASN A 253 -22.59 -23.57 -14.64
C ASN A 253 -22.07 -22.79 -15.87
N SER A 254 -20.83 -22.32 -15.86
CA SER A 254 -20.25 -21.54 -16.96
C SER A 254 -18.87 -22.06 -17.39
N PHE A 255 -18.64 -22.06 -18.71
CA PHE A 255 -17.32 -22.36 -19.30
C PHE A 255 -16.28 -21.26 -19.01
N PHE A 256 -16.74 -20.05 -18.67
CA PHE A 256 -15.88 -18.92 -18.35
C PHE A 256 -16.53 -18.03 -17.28
N VAL A 257 -15.72 -17.50 -16.38
CA VAL A 257 -16.16 -16.48 -15.43
C VAL A 257 -15.76 -15.13 -15.97
N VAL A 258 -16.72 -14.21 -16.05
CA VAL A 258 -16.50 -12.88 -16.61
C VAL A 258 -15.63 -12.05 -15.67
N PRO A 259 -14.60 -11.35 -16.18
CA PRO A 259 -13.71 -10.57 -15.33
C PRO A 259 -14.46 -9.45 -14.61
N VAL A 260 -14.16 -9.26 -13.31
CA VAL A 260 -14.70 -8.16 -12.52
C VAL A 260 -13.59 -7.13 -12.32
N PHE A 261 -13.75 -5.96 -12.94
CA PHE A 261 -12.80 -4.88 -12.80
C PHE A 261 -13.10 -4.06 -11.54
N HIS A 262 -12.05 -3.74 -10.80
CA HIS A 262 -12.09 -3.01 -9.55
C HIS A 262 -11.33 -1.69 -9.67
N PHE A 263 -11.77 -0.65 -8.96
CA PHE A 263 -11.03 0.60 -8.92
C PHE A 263 -9.65 0.43 -8.27
N PRO A 264 -8.62 1.19 -8.68
CA PRO A 264 -7.29 1.11 -8.09
C PRO A 264 -7.29 1.31 -6.57
N TRP A 265 -8.15 2.19 -6.05
CA TRP A 265 -8.25 2.50 -4.63
C TRP A 265 -9.15 1.56 -3.82
N SER A 266 -9.90 0.66 -4.48
CA SER A 266 -10.69 -0.38 -3.81
C SER A 266 -9.78 -1.37 -3.08
N GLU A 267 -10.31 -2.12 -2.10
CA GLU A 267 -9.53 -3.10 -1.33
C GLU A 267 -8.86 -4.14 -2.23
N LYS A 268 -9.64 -4.79 -3.12
CA LYS A 268 -9.09 -5.71 -4.12
C LYS A 268 -8.07 -5.06 -5.06
N GLY A 269 -8.23 -3.77 -5.39
CA GLY A 269 -7.26 -3.01 -6.18
C GLY A 269 -5.96 -2.69 -5.41
N ARG A 270 -6.01 -2.60 -4.08
CA ARG A 270 -4.83 -2.49 -3.21
C ARG A 270 -4.12 -3.83 -3.06
N GLU A 271 -4.87 -4.91 -2.84
CA GLU A 271 -4.36 -6.28 -2.77
C GLU A 271 -3.60 -6.67 -4.05
N ALA A 272 -4.20 -6.43 -5.23
CA ALA A 272 -3.56 -6.71 -6.51
C ALA A 272 -2.25 -5.93 -6.72
N ARG A 273 -2.17 -4.69 -6.19
CA ARG A 273 -0.94 -3.90 -6.24
C ARG A 273 0.12 -4.47 -5.31
N GLN A 274 -0.24 -4.81 -4.08
CA GLN A 274 0.68 -5.41 -3.10
C GLN A 274 1.24 -6.74 -3.61
N ALA A 275 0.40 -7.60 -4.18
CA ALA A 275 0.83 -8.86 -4.79
C ALA A 275 1.84 -8.62 -5.92
N LYS A 276 1.60 -7.62 -6.78
CA LYS A 276 2.53 -7.26 -7.84
C LYS A 276 3.87 -6.75 -7.29
N THR A 277 3.87 -5.96 -6.22
CA THR A 277 5.12 -5.53 -5.57
C THR A 277 5.92 -6.73 -5.05
N VAL A 278 5.24 -7.70 -4.42
CA VAL A 278 5.87 -8.92 -3.91
C VAL A 278 6.48 -9.76 -5.04
N ASP A 279 5.79 -9.92 -6.17
CA ASP A 279 6.32 -10.64 -7.34
C ASP A 279 7.53 -9.92 -7.96
N ASP A 280 7.49 -8.58 -8.04
CA ASP A 280 8.60 -7.77 -8.54
C ASP A 280 9.83 -7.85 -7.59
N ASP A 281 9.59 -7.94 -6.27
CA ASP A 281 10.65 -8.10 -5.26
C ASP A 281 11.27 -9.51 -5.30
N ILE A 282 10.47 -10.55 -5.57
CA ILE A 282 10.95 -11.94 -5.74
C ILE A 282 11.77 -12.09 -7.03
N ALA A 283 11.38 -11.41 -8.11
CA ALA A 283 12.11 -11.45 -9.39
C ALA A 283 13.48 -10.77 -9.35
N LYS A 284 13.74 -9.93 -8.33
CA LYS A 284 15.04 -9.30 -8.02
C LYS A 284 15.71 -9.96 -6.81
N ALA A 285 15.83 -11.29 -6.82
CA ALA A 285 16.61 -11.97 -5.77
C ALA A 285 18.02 -11.34 -5.68
N PRO A 286 18.47 -10.89 -4.51
CA PRO A 286 19.77 -10.22 -4.36
C PRO A 286 20.89 -11.17 -4.78
N LEU A 287 21.84 -10.68 -5.58
CA LEU A 287 23.01 -11.45 -6.00
C LEU A 287 23.76 -11.96 -4.77
N PRO A 288 24.22 -13.22 -4.75
CA PRO A 288 24.98 -13.75 -3.64
C PRO A 288 26.31 -12.99 -3.48
N PHE A 289 26.79 -12.86 -2.24
CA PHE A 289 28.04 -12.16 -1.91
C PHE A 289 29.21 -12.58 -2.81
N SER A 290 29.38 -13.88 -3.06
CA SER A 290 30.47 -14.41 -3.89
C SER A 290 30.43 -13.92 -5.34
N GLU A 291 29.25 -13.69 -5.90
CA GLU A 291 29.10 -13.18 -7.27
C GLU A 291 29.46 -11.69 -7.34
N ILE A 292 29.01 -10.91 -6.34
CA ILE A 292 29.38 -9.49 -6.20
C ILE A 292 30.89 -9.36 -6.01
N GLU A 293 31.48 -10.16 -5.10
CA GLU A 293 32.91 -10.16 -4.83
C GLU A 293 33.73 -10.49 -6.09
N ASN A 294 33.41 -11.59 -6.77
CA ASN A 294 34.12 -11.99 -8.00
C ASN A 294 34.08 -10.90 -9.07
N LYS A 295 32.94 -10.22 -9.20
CA LYS A 295 32.78 -9.14 -10.15
C LYS A 295 33.60 -7.91 -9.75
N LEU A 296 33.57 -7.50 -8.49
CA LEU A 296 34.38 -6.37 -7.99
C LEU A 296 35.88 -6.64 -8.11
N LEU A 297 36.31 -7.86 -7.81
CA LEU A 297 37.71 -8.27 -7.94
C LEU A 297 38.18 -8.39 -9.39
N SER A 298 37.27 -8.43 -10.36
CA SER A 298 37.63 -8.38 -11.79
C SER A 298 38.00 -6.97 -12.28
N PHE A 299 37.62 -5.92 -11.54
CA PHE A 299 37.98 -4.54 -11.87
C PHE A 299 39.44 -4.22 -11.46
N PRO A 300 40.10 -3.28 -12.16
CA PRO A 300 41.39 -2.75 -11.72
C PRO A 300 41.29 -2.13 -10.32
N THR A 301 42.29 -2.38 -9.46
CA THR A 301 42.28 -1.84 -8.11
C THR A 301 42.39 -0.30 -8.13
N PRO A 302 41.50 0.42 -7.43
CA PRO A 302 41.53 1.88 -7.36
C PRO A 302 42.86 2.46 -6.87
N LEU A 303 43.55 3.20 -7.74
CA LEU A 303 44.69 4.06 -7.40
C LEU A 303 44.31 5.54 -7.40
N THR A 304 43.46 5.93 -8.34
CA THR A 304 43.00 7.31 -8.54
C THR A 304 41.49 7.32 -8.75
N LYS A 305 40.84 8.41 -8.32
CA LYS A 305 39.40 8.62 -8.45
C LYS A 305 38.95 8.65 -9.91
N THR A 306 37.84 7.98 -10.20
CA THR A 306 37.09 8.08 -11.47
C THR A 306 35.87 9.00 -11.31
N SER A 307 35.26 9.42 -12.42
CA SER A 307 34.05 10.26 -12.41
C SER A 307 32.78 9.50 -12.05
N SER A 308 32.80 8.17 -12.17
CA SER A 308 31.66 7.27 -11.95
C SER A 308 32.12 5.92 -11.43
N PRO A 309 31.22 5.16 -10.76
CA PRO A 309 31.49 3.78 -10.39
C PRO A 309 31.83 2.90 -11.61
N ASN A 310 32.53 1.79 -11.38
CA ASN A 310 32.84 0.78 -12.38
C ASN A 310 31.55 0.14 -12.94
N ASP A 311 30.59 -0.18 -12.07
CA ASP A 311 29.25 -0.60 -12.45
C ASP A 311 28.19 0.00 -11.50
N ALA A 312 27.42 0.95 -11.99
CA ALA A 312 26.35 1.59 -11.22
C ALA A 312 25.24 0.60 -10.81
N ALA A 313 25.07 -0.52 -11.52
CA ALA A 313 24.09 -1.55 -11.17
C ALA A 313 24.52 -2.38 -9.94
N LEU A 314 25.77 -2.26 -9.47
CA LEU A 314 26.25 -2.96 -8.27
C LEU A 314 26.04 -2.17 -6.98
N THR A 315 25.77 -0.86 -7.01
CA THR A 315 25.58 -0.05 -5.80
C THR A 315 24.45 -0.59 -4.92
N ASP A 316 23.25 -0.79 -5.49
CA ASP A 316 22.10 -1.34 -4.75
C ASP A 316 22.33 -2.78 -4.25
N PRO A 317 22.85 -3.72 -5.08
CA PRO A 317 23.20 -5.06 -4.62
C PRO A 317 24.23 -5.08 -3.47
N ILE A 318 25.25 -4.22 -3.49
CA ILE A 318 26.25 -4.15 -2.42
C ILE A 318 25.57 -3.77 -1.10
N SER A 319 24.76 -2.71 -1.07
CA SER A 319 24.03 -2.31 0.15
C SER A 319 22.96 -3.31 0.58
N SER A 320 22.41 -4.08 -0.37
CA SER A 320 21.43 -5.13 -0.09
C SER A 320 22.02 -6.38 0.58
N LEU A 321 23.35 -6.47 0.70
CA LEU A 321 24.02 -7.53 1.48
C LEU A 321 23.89 -7.29 3.00
N TYR A 322 23.69 -6.03 3.43
CA TYR A 322 23.70 -5.62 4.84
C TYR A 322 24.92 -6.16 5.59
N LEU A 323 26.12 -5.93 5.05
CA LEU A 323 27.36 -6.33 5.71
C LEU A 323 27.72 -5.35 6.84
N HIS A 324 28.81 -5.63 7.54
CA HIS A 324 29.41 -4.63 8.42
C HIS A 324 29.72 -3.34 7.63
N PRO A 325 29.44 -2.12 8.16
CA PRO A 325 29.61 -0.87 7.42
C PRO A 325 31.01 -0.68 6.82
N ALA A 326 32.08 -1.09 7.52
CA ALA A 326 33.44 -1.01 7.00
C ALA A 326 33.69 -2.01 5.84
N PHE A 327 33.05 -3.18 5.90
CA PHE A 327 33.16 -4.19 4.87
C PHE A 327 32.36 -3.77 3.62
N GLU A 328 31.15 -3.23 3.81
CA GLU A 328 30.35 -2.64 2.74
C GLU A 328 31.07 -1.46 2.07
N ALA A 329 31.70 -0.58 2.87
CA ALA A 329 32.49 0.53 2.34
C ALA A 329 33.64 0.07 1.46
N LEU A 330 34.34 -1.02 1.81
CA LEU A 330 35.40 -1.60 1.00
C LEU A 330 34.88 -2.10 -0.36
N LEU A 331 33.69 -2.69 -0.40
CA LEU A 331 33.06 -3.12 -1.66
C LEU A 331 32.69 -1.91 -2.54
N HIS A 332 32.17 -0.83 -1.94
CA HIS A 332 31.93 0.42 -2.67
C HIS A 332 33.21 1.08 -3.17
N ILE A 333 34.31 1.04 -2.38
CA ILE A 333 35.64 1.50 -2.82
C ILE A 333 36.09 0.74 -4.07
N LEU A 334 36.00 -0.59 -4.07
CA LEU A 334 36.31 -1.43 -5.22
C LEU A 334 35.44 -1.12 -6.45
N ASN A 335 34.18 -0.73 -6.24
CA ASN A 335 33.30 -0.28 -7.30
C ASN A 335 33.56 1.19 -7.73
N GLN A 336 34.51 1.91 -7.13
CA GLN A 336 34.70 3.36 -7.32
C GLN A 336 33.47 4.21 -6.93
N ASP A 337 32.58 3.68 -6.09
CA ASP A 337 31.45 4.40 -5.51
C ASP A 337 31.87 5.08 -4.20
N LEU A 338 32.74 6.08 -4.33
CA LEU A 338 33.38 6.74 -3.20
C LEU A 338 32.37 7.50 -2.31
N ALA A 339 31.22 7.90 -2.86
CA ALA A 339 30.18 8.62 -2.11
C ALA A 339 29.51 7.70 -1.07
N SER A 340 29.10 6.49 -1.48
CA SER A 340 28.54 5.48 -0.58
C SER A 340 29.57 5.03 0.45
N ALA A 341 30.82 4.81 0.02
CA ALA A 341 31.90 4.47 0.93
C ALA A 341 32.14 5.57 2.00
N HIS A 342 32.26 6.84 1.61
CA HIS A 342 32.38 7.97 2.53
C HIS A 342 31.22 8.05 3.51
N PHE A 343 29.99 7.85 3.03
CA PHE A 343 28.80 7.88 3.86
C PHE A 343 28.87 6.85 5.00
N LEU A 344 29.37 5.66 4.72
CA LEU A 344 29.54 4.58 5.70
C LEU A 344 30.71 4.87 6.64
N VAL A 345 31.88 5.24 6.12
CA VAL A 345 33.05 5.37 6.99
C VAL A 345 33.04 6.64 7.84
N ARG A 346 32.27 7.69 7.49
CA ARG A 346 32.24 8.97 8.24
C ARG A 346 31.76 8.85 9.70
N HIS A 347 31.29 7.68 10.10
CA HIS A 347 30.80 7.37 11.45
C HIS A 347 31.69 6.31 12.15
N MET A 348 32.85 5.98 11.57
CA MET A 348 33.90 5.10 12.11
C MET A 348 35.26 5.83 12.02
N GLN A 349 35.45 6.84 12.87
CA GLN A 349 36.57 7.81 12.74
C GLN A 349 37.55 7.80 13.92
N SER A 350 37.40 6.87 14.87
CA SER A 350 38.24 6.78 16.06
C SER A 350 38.34 5.35 16.56
N GLU A 351 39.35 5.08 17.38
CA GLU A 351 39.46 3.81 18.11
C GLU A 351 38.16 3.48 18.86
N PRO A 352 37.76 2.20 18.92
CA PRO A 352 38.46 1.01 18.46
C PRO A 352 38.21 0.65 16.97
N GLU A 353 37.53 1.49 16.19
CA GLU A 353 37.09 1.22 14.81
C GLU A 353 38.20 1.41 13.76
N ILE A 354 39.31 0.70 13.94
CA ILE A 354 40.50 0.77 13.07
C ILE A 354 40.17 0.45 11.61
N GLU A 355 39.17 -0.40 11.37
CA GLU A 355 38.66 -0.73 10.04
C GLU A 355 38.18 0.50 9.26
N GLY A 356 37.34 1.33 9.88
CA GLY A 356 36.81 2.52 9.24
C GLY A 356 37.91 3.54 9.00
N MET A 357 38.84 3.68 9.95
CA MET A 357 39.99 4.56 9.84
C MET A 357 40.91 4.18 8.68
N TRP A 358 41.17 2.88 8.47
CA TRP A 358 41.95 2.42 7.33
C TRP A 358 41.21 2.63 5.99
N MET A 359 39.90 2.35 5.94
CA MET A 359 39.09 2.62 4.74
C MET A 359 39.06 4.13 4.39
N HIS A 360 39.03 5.02 5.39
CA HIS A 360 39.20 6.47 5.19
C HIS A 360 40.55 6.80 4.55
N GLY A 361 41.63 6.18 5.02
CA GLY A 361 42.96 6.35 4.44
C GLY A 361 43.00 5.95 2.96
N ILE A 362 42.40 4.81 2.61
CA ILE A 362 42.30 4.34 1.22
C ILE A 362 41.45 5.30 0.36
N LEU A 363 40.32 5.78 0.89
CA LEU A 363 39.46 6.76 0.22
C LEU A 363 40.23 8.04 -0.12
N HIS A 364 40.88 8.64 0.87
CA HIS A 364 41.65 9.87 0.67
C HIS A 364 42.85 9.68 -0.25
N ARG A 365 43.48 8.48 -0.23
CA ARG A 365 44.50 8.13 -1.22
C ARG A 365 43.93 8.19 -2.65
N ILE A 366 42.78 7.56 -2.89
CA ILE A 366 42.14 7.50 -4.22
C ILE A 366 41.69 8.90 -4.67
N GLU A 367 41.16 9.72 -3.76
CA GLU A 367 40.79 11.12 -4.01
C GLU A 367 42.01 12.03 -4.22
N GLY A 368 43.19 11.56 -3.79
CA GLY A 368 44.47 12.23 -3.87
C GLY A 368 44.66 13.35 -2.84
N ASP A 369 44.03 13.19 -1.68
CA ASP A 369 44.38 13.91 -0.44
C ASP A 369 45.37 13.07 0.37
N VAL A 370 46.59 12.98 -0.16
CA VAL A 370 47.62 12.05 0.33
C VAL A 370 48.07 12.39 1.75
N ASP A 371 48.08 13.66 2.13
CA ASP A 371 48.37 14.10 3.51
C ASP A 371 47.39 13.52 4.52
N ASN A 372 46.09 13.50 4.18
CA ASN A 372 45.07 12.88 5.03
C ASN A 372 45.18 11.36 5.01
N ALA A 373 45.50 10.75 3.86
CA ALA A 373 45.78 9.33 3.80
C ALA A 373 46.93 8.92 4.74
N ARG A 374 48.01 9.70 4.80
CA ARG A 374 49.15 9.49 5.73
C ARG A 374 48.70 9.54 7.19
N ALA A 375 47.87 10.51 7.55
CA ALA A 375 47.36 10.64 8.91
C ALA A 375 46.53 9.42 9.33
N TRP A 376 45.63 8.97 8.46
CA TRP A 376 44.84 7.76 8.72
C TRP A 376 45.69 6.49 8.78
N TYR A 377 46.70 6.36 7.91
CA TYR A 377 47.61 5.22 7.92
C TYR A 377 48.46 5.20 9.19
N ALA A 378 48.88 6.38 9.68
CA ALA A 378 49.59 6.51 10.96
C ALA A 378 48.74 6.03 12.14
N ASP A 379 47.43 6.27 12.10
CA ASP A 379 46.54 5.86 13.19
C ASP A 379 46.26 4.34 13.21
N VAL A 380 46.63 3.61 12.15
CA VAL A 380 46.44 2.14 12.08
C VAL A 380 47.75 1.36 11.89
N CYS A 381 48.90 2.06 11.90
CA CYS A 381 50.20 1.50 11.50
C CYS A 381 50.71 0.39 12.43
N GLU A 382 50.29 0.37 13.70
CA GLU A 382 50.69 -0.62 14.70
C GLU A 382 49.79 -1.87 14.69
N THR A 383 48.75 -1.90 13.85
CA THR A 383 47.81 -3.03 13.82
C THR A 383 48.39 -4.23 13.07
N ASP A 384 48.18 -5.44 13.59
CA ASP A 384 48.65 -6.70 12.98
C ASP A 384 48.28 -6.82 11.49
N VAL A 385 47.11 -6.30 11.12
CA VAL A 385 46.58 -6.40 9.76
C VAL A 385 47.29 -5.43 8.81
N PHE A 386 47.61 -4.22 9.28
CA PHE A 386 48.39 -3.25 8.54
C PHE A 386 49.83 -3.74 8.34
N GLU A 387 50.43 -4.32 9.38
CA GLU A 387 51.77 -4.92 9.31
C GLU A 387 51.84 -6.12 8.34
N ARG A 388 50.74 -6.85 8.12
CA ARG A 388 50.68 -7.90 7.08
C ARG A 388 50.84 -7.35 5.66
N VAL A 389 50.36 -6.13 5.41
CA VAL A 389 50.43 -5.49 4.10
C VAL A 389 51.75 -4.76 3.89
N TRP A 390 52.17 -4.00 4.90
CA TRP A 390 53.28 -3.04 4.80
C TRP A 390 54.55 -3.46 5.54
N GLY A 391 54.48 -4.53 6.34
CA GLY A 391 55.58 -5.01 7.18
C GLY A 391 55.57 -4.41 8.58
N LYS A 392 56.32 -5.04 9.50
CA LYS A 392 56.60 -4.46 10.82
C LYS A 392 57.59 -3.31 10.67
N SER A 393 57.34 -2.20 11.35
CA SER A 393 58.27 -1.07 11.36
C SER A 393 59.49 -1.38 12.22
N SER A 394 60.67 -1.01 11.71
CA SER A 394 61.90 -1.00 12.48
C SER A 394 62.03 0.29 13.31
N GLU A 395 62.83 0.26 14.38
CA GLU A 395 63.12 1.45 15.19
C GLU A 395 63.77 2.59 14.39
N GLU A 396 64.44 2.27 13.28
CA GLU A 396 64.98 3.26 12.35
C GLU A 396 63.86 3.97 11.59
N GLU A 397 62.92 3.22 11.01
CA GLU A 397 61.81 3.80 10.25
C GLU A 397 60.86 4.63 11.12
N LYS A 398 60.70 4.27 12.40
CA LYS A 398 59.96 5.08 13.39
C LYS A 398 60.63 6.43 13.64
N ARG A 399 61.97 6.44 13.77
CA ARG A 399 62.74 7.69 13.95
C ARG A 399 62.68 8.56 12.71
N GLU A 400 62.69 7.97 11.52
CA GLU A 400 62.50 8.70 10.26
C GLU A 400 61.12 9.35 10.19
N ALA A 401 60.05 8.58 10.46
CA ALA A 401 58.68 9.10 10.47
C ALA A 401 58.50 10.24 11.47
N GLU A 402 59.08 10.10 12.67
CA GLU A 402 59.03 11.11 13.73
C GLU A 402 59.83 12.39 13.38
N ALA A 403 60.94 12.26 12.64
CA ALA A 403 61.71 13.41 12.16
C ALA A 403 61.01 14.16 11.02
N ASP A 404 60.32 13.43 10.14
CA ASP A 404 59.69 13.99 8.94
C ASP A 404 58.26 14.49 9.19
N LYS A 405 57.64 14.18 10.33
CA LYS A 405 56.24 14.56 10.60
C LYS A 405 56.00 16.06 10.59
N ASP A 406 56.99 16.86 10.99
CA ASP A 406 56.91 18.32 11.03
C ASP A 406 56.93 18.94 9.62
N VAL A 407 57.33 18.17 8.61
CA VAL A 407 57.35 18.58 7.19
C VAL A 407 55.98 18.37 6.53
N VAL A 408 55.15 17.46 7.06
CA VAL A 408 53.86 17.08 6.48
C VAL A 408 52.73 17.86 7.14
N ARG A 409 51.76 18.32 6.32
CA ARG A 409 50.66 19.21 6.75
C ARG A 409 49.86 18.67 7.95
N THR A 410 49.69 17.36 8.04
CA THR A 410 48.88 16.69 9.08
C THR A 410 49.66 16.39 10.36
N GLY A 411 50.99 16.52 10.37
CA GLY A 411 51.81 16.20 11.53
C GLY A 411 51.85 14.70 11.90
N LYS A 412 51.38 13.82 11.01
CA LYS A 412 51.31 12.37 11.22
C LYS A 412 51.82 11.62 9.99
N LEU A 413 52.62 10.59 10.22
CA LEU A 413 53.19 9.71 9.20
C LEU A 413 53.11 8.26 9.66
N PRO A 414 52.78 7.30 8.78
CA PRO A 414 52.87 5.88 9.13
C PRO A 414 54.32 5.47 9.32
N ASP A 415 54.57 4.57 10.26
CA ASP A 415 55.91 4.12 10.63
C ASP A 415 56.64 3.37 9.52
N GLN A 416 55.91 2.60 8.70
CA GLN A 416 56.49 1.75 7.67
C GLN A 416 56.94 2.58 6.46
N ARG A 417 58.23 2.50 6.10
CA ARG A 417 58.77 3.25 4.94
C ARG A 417 58.05 2.86 3.65
N LYS A 418 57.74 1.57 3.48
CA LYS A 418 56.99 1.06 2.32
C LYS A 418 55.62 1.71 2.14
N ALA A 419 54.91 1.98 3.24
CA ALA A 419 53.61 2.65 3.18
C ALA A 419 53.76 4.12 2.74
N ARG A 420 54.80 4.81 3.24
CA ARG A 420 55.13 6.19 2.82
C ARG A 420 55.51 6.26 1.34
N GLU A 421 56.44 5.42 0.90
CA GLU A 421 56.90 5.32 -0.48
C GLU A 421 55.75 5.01 -1.44
N PHE A 422 54.86 4.09 -1.06
CA PHE A 422 53.69 3.78 -1.86
C PHE A 422 52.77 4.99 -2.05
N LEU A 423 52.49 5.75 -0.97
CA LEU A 423 51.69 6.98 -1.04
C LEU A 423 52.38 8.05 -1.90
N ASP A 424 53.70 8.22 -1.80
CA ASP A 424 54.49 9.12 -2.64
C ASP A 424 54.37 8.74 -4.13
N CYS A 425 54.48 7.45 -4.46
CA CYS A 425 54.37 6.97 -5.83
C CYS A 425 52.95 7.11 -6.40
N VAL A 426 51.89 6.94 -5.59
CA VAL A 426 50.51 7.20 -6.02
C VAL A 426 50.30 8.69 -6.31
N GLU A 427 50.90 9.57 -5.52
CA GLU A 427 50.86 11.01 -5.77
C GLU A 427 51.59 11.38 -7.07
N ALA A 428 52.78 10.80 -7.29
CA ALA A 428 53.56 11.00 -8.51
C ALA A 428 52.82 10.51 -9.77
N LEU A 429 52.12 9.37 -9.67
CA LEU A 429 51.28 8.85 -10.76
C LEU A 429 50.19 9.85 -11.16
N ARG A 430 49.55 10.52 -10.19
CA ARG A 430 48.56 11.56 -10.47
C ARG A 430 49.17 12.77 -11.19
N ASN A 431 50.44 13.07 -10.90
CA ASN A 431 51.20 14.15 -11.54
C ASN A 431 51.77 13.77 -12.92
N GLY A 432 51.49 12.56 -13.42
CA GLY A 432 51.79 12.13 -14.79
C GLY A 432 52.92 11.12 -14.96
N ASP A 433 53.51 10.60 -13.88
CA ASP A 433 54.55 9.56 -13.97
C ASP A 433 53.95 8.15 -14.05
N ALA A 434 53.88 7.60 -15.26
CA ALA A 434 53.24 6.31 -15.53
C ALA A 434 54.16 5.09 -15.36
N ASN A 435 55.46 5.28 -15.08
CA ASN A 435 56.45 4.19 -15.19
C ASN A 435 56.31 3.09 -14.11
N ALA A 436 55.52 3.32 -13.05
CA ALA A 436 55.31 2.37 -11.94
C ALA A 436 53.87 1.91 -11.75
N LYS A 437 52.93 2.24 -12.67
CA LYS A 437 51.49 2.02 -12.46
C LYS A 437 51.14 0.55 -12.14
N GLN A 438 51.72 -0.42 -12.84
CA GLN A 438 51.43 -1.85 -12.63
C GLN A 438 51.89 -2.35 -11.26
N GLU A 439 53.03 -1.86 -10.76
CA GLU A 439 53.55 -2.24 -9.45
C GLU A 439 52.68 -1.64 -8.33
N LEU A 440 52.24 -0.39 -8.50
CA LEU A 440 51.30 0.25 -7.59
C LEU A 440 49.94 -0.44 -7.58
N GLU A 441 49.41 -0.84 -8.73
CA GLU A 441 48.16 -1.62 -8.80
C GLU A 441 48.31 -2.95 -8.05
N ARG A 442 49.47 -3.62 -8.15
CA ARG A 442 49.76 -4.86 -7.42
C ARG A 442 49.83 -4.65 -5.91
N ASP A 443 50.48 -3.59 -5.44
CA ASP A 443 50.57 -3.29 -4.00
C ASP A 443 49.21 -2.84 -3.43
N ALA A 444 48.45 -2.02 -4.16
CA ALA A 444 47.08 -1.67 -3.80
C ALA A 444 46.19 -2.92 -3.77
N ARG A 445 46.38 -3.85 -4.71
CA ARG A 445 45.63 -5.12 -4.74
C ARG A 445 45.93 -5.96 -3.51
N ARG A 446 47.20 -6.09 -3.12
CA ARG A 446 47.61 -6.79 -1.89
C ARG A 446 46.92 -6.22 -0.67
N GLU A 447 46.87 -4.89 -0.55
CA GLU A 447 46.21 -4.22 0.56
C GLU A 447 44.72 -4.54 0.62
N VAL A 448 44.00 -4.38 -0.51
CA VAL A 448 42.56 -4.60 -0.56
C VAL A 448 42.19 -6.07 -0.35
N GLU A 449 42.93 -7.03 -0.92
CA GLU A 449 42.68 -8.46 -0.70
C GLU A 449 42.94 -8.87 0.75
N THR A 450 43.98 -8.32 1.38
CA THR A 450 44.27 -8.57 2.81
C THR A 450 43.15 -8.02 3.70
N LEU A 451 42.64 -6.82 3.38
CA LEU A 451 41.52 -6.21 4.08
C LEU A 451 40.22 -6.97 3.88
N LEU A 452 39.90 -7.41 2.66
CA LEU A 452 38.72 -8.24 2.37
C LEU A 452 38.75 -9.53 3.19
N GLU A 453 39.87 -10.24 3.17
CA GLU A 453 40.01 -11.50 3.90
C GLU A 453 39.90 -11.28 5.41
N TRP A 454 40.50 -10.21 5.92
CA TRP A 454 40.36 -9.85 7.33
C TRP A 454 38.91 -9.47 7.70
N CYS A 455 38.20 -8.70 6.87
CA CYS A 455 36.79 -8.36 7.08
C CYS A 455 35.91 -9.61 7.08
N LYS A 456 36.15 -10.57 6.18
CA LYS A 456 35.43 -11.86 6.17
C LYS A 456 35.66 -12.64 7.45
N GLN A 457 36.89 -12.69 7.95
CA GLN A 457 37.23 -13.42 9.18
C GLN A 457 36.65 -12.74 10.42
N LYS A 458 36.68 -11.39 10.48
CA LYS A 458 36.21 -10.62 11.65
C LYS A 458 34.68 -10.50 11.71
N PHE A 459 34.02 -10.25 10.58
CA PHE A 459 32.59 -9.90 10.53
C PHE A 459 31.70 -10.98 9.92
N GLY A 460 32.26 -11.91 9.15
CA GLY A 460 31.49 -12.84 8.32
C GLY A 460 30.88 -12.18 7.08
N THR A 461 30.17 -12.97 6.28
CA THR A 461 29.45 -12.53 5.07
C THR A 461 27.92 -12.65 5.23
N GLU A 462 27.47 -12.93 6.45
CA GLU A 462 26.05 -13.06 6.76
C GLU A 462 25.39 -11.68 6.92
N LYS A 463 24.09 -11.63 6.66
CA LYS A 463 23.29 -10.41 6.71
C LYS A 463 23.22 -9.86 8.15
N LYS A 464 23.79 -8.68 8.39
CA LYS A 464 23.77 -7.98 9.69
C LYS A 464 22.63 -6.97 9.71
N LEU A 465 21.50 -7.35 10.33
CA LEU A 465 20.30 -6.50 10.42
C LEU A 465 20.47 -5.30 11.36
N ASP A 466 21.37 -5.41 12.33
CA ASP A 466 21.70 -4.34 13.27
C ASP A 466 23.23 -4.17 13.34
N ALA A 467 23.70 -3.05 12.78
CA ALA A 467 25.10 -2.63 12.84
C ALA A 467 25.29 -1.37 13.70
N SER A 468 24.33 -1.05 14.58
CA SER A 468 24.36 0.14 15.44
C SER A 468 25.65 0.24 16.28
N GLU A 469 26.19 -0.90 16.71
CA GLU A 469 27.43 -1.02 17.48
C GLU A 469 28.70 -0.66 16.69
N ALA A 470 28.66 -0.66 15.35
CA ALA A 470 29.81 -0.30 14.51
C ALA A 470 30.04 1.21 14.42
N TRP A 471 29.06 2.03 14.82
CA TRP A 471 29.12 3.47 14.65
C TRP A 471 29.69 4.14 15.90
N MET A 472 31.01 4.37 15.92
CA MET A 472 31.70 5.14 16.96
C MET A 472 32.16 6.49 16.41
N GLN A 473 31.57 7.56 16.93
CA GLN A 473 32.05 8.93 16.74
C GLN A 473 33.03 9.31 17.86
N PRO A 474 33.99 10.22 17.61
CA PRO A 474 34.72 10.86 18.70
C PRO A 474 33.70 11.45 19.68
N GLY A 475 33.74 11.01 20.94
CA GLY A 475 32.78 11.40 21.97
C GLY A 475 32.58 12.92 22.01
N GLY A 476 31.34 13.35 22.26
CA GLY A 476 30.90 14.75 22.30
C GLY A 476 31.62 15.66 23.31
N ASP A 477 32.57 15.12 24.08
CA ASP A 477 33.40 15.87 25.03
C ASP A 477 34.80 16.24 24.51
N SER A 478 35.17 15.83 23.29
CA SER A 478 36.40 16.33 22.65
C SER A 478 36.17 17.71 22.02
N ASP A 479 37.11 18.63 22.21
CA ASP A 479 37.09 20.01 21.64
C ASP A 479 36.94 20.02 20.10
N VAL A 480 37.32 18.90 19.46
CA VAL A 480 37.14 18.65 18.01
C VAL A 480 35.70 18.24 17.67
N GLY A 481 35.05 17.43 18.53
CA GLY A 481 33.65 17.05 18.40
C GLY A 481 32.71 18.25 18.49
N GLN A 482 32.94 19.14 19.46
CA GLN A 482 32.16 20.38 19.59
C GLN A 482 32.35 21.34 18.40
N LYS A 483 33.57 21.44 17.84
CA LYS A 483 33.86 22.23 16.62
C LYS A 483 33.17 21.68 15.37
N LYS A 484 33.07 20.36 15.21
CA LYS A 484 32.30 19.74 14.10
C LYS A 484 30.79 19.90 14.27
N GLN A 485 30.28 19.75 15.50
CA GLN A 485 28.84 19.85 15.79
C GLN A 485 28.32 21.29 15.68
N SER A 486 29.13 22.28 16.09
CA SER A 486 28.86 23.71 15.87
C SER A 486 28.89 24.12 14.39
N MET A 487 29.63 23.41 13.53
CA MET A 487 29.54 23.58 12.07
C MET A 487 28.27 22.98 11.46
N LEU A 488 27.60 22.05 12.14
CA LEU A 488 26.36 21.41 11.68
C LEU A 488 25.08 22.18 12.09
N THR A 489 25.13 23.02 13.12
CA THR A 489 23.94 23.70 13.66
C THR A 489 24.04 25.24 13.71
N GLY A 490 25.08 25.85 13.12
CA GLY A 490 25.30 27.29 13.14
C GLY A 490 25.26 27.95 11.77
N GLY A 491 24.08 28.40 11.34
CA GLY A 491 23.78 29.73 10.81
C GLY A 491 24.58 30.41 9.68
N ASP A 492 25.68 29.90 9.14
CA ASP A 492 26.44 30.61 8.08
C ASP A 492 26.95 29.69 6.97
N GLY A 493 26.30 29.78 5.81
CA GLY A 493 26.90 29.66 4.49
C GLY A 493 27.30 28.27 3.98
N PHE A 494 26.56 27.78 2.97
CA PHE A 494 26.92 26.62 2.15
C PHE A 494 28.39 26.61 1.70
N ARG A 495 29.12 25.52 1.93
CA ARG A 495 30.17 25.10 1.01
C ARG A 495 29.54 24.20 -0.05
N LYS A 496 29.60 24.65 -1.30
CA LYS A 496 29.29 23.82 -2.48
C LYS A 496 30.30 22.66 -2.52
N PHE A 497 29.77 21.45 -2.57
CA PHE A 497 30.38 20.34 -3.31
C PHE A 497 29.43 19.96 -4.43
#